data_AF-A0A6P4IN76-F1
#
_entry.id   AF-A0A6P4IN76-F1
#
_cell.length_a   1.000
_cell.length_b   1.000
_cell.length_c   1.000
_cell.angle_alpha   90.00
_cell.angle_beta   90.00
_cell.angle_gamma   90.00
#
_symmetry.space_group_name_H-M   'P 1'
#
loop_
_entity.id
_entity.type
_entity.pdbx_description
1 polymer ?
#
loop_
_entity_poly.entity_id
_entity_poly.type
_entity_poly.pdbx_seq_one_letter_code
_entity_poly.pdbx_strand_id
1 'polypeptide(L)'
;MFRALYRRLTKRKESRGRDQGEEEEDVLANDKPKQEEIQIQVEVKENKEEQMDTIVASQTQQTLPSNPEQLKVLATRQQMAMLLTRLSNDEAEGDDSDTHQIVLELLGSFDTATSSSTSTIERVSKQLLAVLREQTLLDEGIAAGNERYCCFESVVQNYTKIYAARRFMEQLPALGQGEVMPQVAANEVLQIPELLRQLWASLDKMEFFNEDSAFKAYLEARHHPQAQILSELLLTRISRVFLCIVSSTMFLEFSEHELLHILRNCYLSVNSEIEIFLAMVLWMEHNWTESDNCAERLLSEVRFGLMPTWYLTTMAKANHCQHFGRVISSPRVQRMIDQGLEEAITLKKKPRFATAAGGKGQSLLEETHLPRDWIVDIECRHHHKCHCRYFVYPTYDVFKSNLARIICRSPSYWQTFRPAQEVYRSEFRCCSSPHFH
;
A
#
# COMPACT_ATOMS: atom_id res chain seq x y z
N MET A 1 -3.52 -1.23 0.72
CA MET A 1 -2.90 -2.15 -0.27
C MET A 1 -1.46 -2.59 0.12
N PHE A 2 -0.46 -1.69 0.20
CA PHE A 2 0.95 -2.10 0.42
C PHE A 2 1.33 -2.58 1.83
N ARG A 3 0.71 -2.05 2.90
CA ARG A 3 0.87 -2.64 4.25
C ARG A 3 0.07 -3.93 4.47
N ALA A 4 -0.86 -4.24 3.58
CA ALA A 4 -1.62 -5.50 3.59
C ALA A 4 -0.71 -6.67 3.14
N LEU A 5 0.07 -6.43 2.08
CA LEU A 5 1.23 -7.24 1.70
C LEU A 5 2.30 -7.30 2.81
N TYR A 6 2.69 -6.17 3.39
CA TYR A 6 3.73 -6.11 4.45
C TYR A 6 3.37 -6.87 5.75
N ARG A 7 2.11 -6.78 6.23
CA ARG A 7 1.66 -7.53 7.43
C ARG A 7 1.59 -9.04 7.21
N ARG A 8 1.38 -9.51 5.97
CA ARG A 8 1.48 -10.94 5.61
C ARG A 8 2.93 -11.46 5.70
N LEU A 9 3.92 -10.59 5.52
CA LEU A 9 5.35 -10.95 5.52
C LEU A 9 5.97 -10.89 6.91
N THR A 10 5.57 -9.93 7.75
CA THR A 10 6.08 -9.81 9.13
C THR A 10 5.54 -10.90 10.08
N LYS A 11 4.27 -11.34 9.91
CA LYS A 11 3.72 -12.50 10.67
C LYS A 11 4.47 -13.82 10.43
N ARG A 12 5.27 -13.94 9.35
CA ARG A 12 6.07 -15.14 9.05
C ARG A 12 7.46 -15.14 9.70
N LYS A 13 7.95 -13.99 10.18
CA LYS A 13 9.26 -13.88 10.86
C LYS A 13 9.19 -14.14 12.37
N GLU A 14 8.02 -14.01 12.99
CA GLU A 14 7.82 -14.26 14.43
C GLU A 14 7.53 -15.75 14.76
N SER A 15 7.36 -16.61 13.75
CA SER A 15 7.08 -18.06 13.93
C SER A 15 8.29 -18.98 13.72
N ARG A 16 9.51 -18.43 13.68
CA ARG A 16 10.74 -19.22 13.47
C ARG A 16 11.86 -18.74 14.38
N GLY A 17 11.69 -18.94 15.69
CA GLY A 17 12.68 -18.51 16.67
C GLY A 17 12.34 -18.90 18.11
N ARG A 18 12.03 -20.17 18.36
CA ARG A 18 12.22 -20.88 19.64
C ARG A 18 11.68 -22.29 19.50
N ASP A 19 12.60 -23.26 19.50
CA ASP A 19 12.56 -24.42 20.39
C ASP A 19 13.75 -25.34 20.04
N GLN A 20 14.72 -25.40 20.95
CA GLN A 20 15.74 -26.44 21.06
C GLN A 20 15.89 -26.78 22.55
N GLY A 21 15.96 -28.09 22.83
CA GLY A 21 16.25 -28.75 24.11
C GLY A 21 14.99 -29.23 24.84
N GLU A 22 14.87 -30.45 25.37
CA GLU A 22 15.79 -31.58 25.63
C GLU A 22 14.93 -32.82 26.00
N GLU A 23 15.47 -34.04 25.74
CA GLU A 23 15.34 -35.34 26.47
C GLU A 23 13.94 -36.02 26.64
N GLU A 24 13.71 -37.34 26.66
CA GLU A 24 14.49 -38.60 26.68
C GLU A 24 13.53 -39.80 26.41
N GLU A 25 14.07 -40.94 25.94
CA GLU A 25 13.69 -42.39 26.07
C GLU A 25 12.19 -42.87 25.94
N ASP A 26 11.80 -44.03 25.38
CA ASP A 26 12.44 -45.33 25.21
C ASP A 26 11.62 -46.30 24.27
N VAL A 27 12.32 -47.30 23.71
CA VAL A 27 11.91 -48.74 23.53
C VAL A 27 10.96 -49.26 22.40
N LEU A 28 11.54 -50.23 21.64
CA LEU A 28 11.00 -51.41 20.89
C LEU A 28 10.13 -51.19 19.62
N ALA A 29 10.16 -52.01 18.56
CA ALA A 29 11.02 -53.07 18.05
C ALA A 29 10.50 -53.47 16.64
N ASN A 30 11.40 -54.07 15.86
CA ASN A 30 11.17 -55.14 14.89
C ASN A 30 10.68 -54.91 13.44
N ASP A 31 11.43 -55.62 12.58
CA ASP A 31 11.04 -56.35 11.37
C ASP A 31 11.01 -55.63 10.00
N LYS A 32 12.21 -55.61 9.40
CA LYS A 32 12.48 -55.99 7.99
C LYS A 32 12.05 -57.47 7.78
N PRO A 33 11.83 -58.02 6.55
CA PRO A 33 12.74 -57.80 5.42
C PRO A 33 12.24 -57.96 3.95
N LYS A 34 13.10 -57.47 3.04
CA LYS A 34 13.60 -58.11 1.79
C LYS A 34 12.78 -58.11 0.48
N GLN A 35 13.62 -58.19 -0.58
CA GLN A 35 13.42 -58.48 -2.01
C GLN A 35 13.13 -57.26 -2.90
N GLU A 36 13.79 -57.04 -4.04
CA GLU A 36 14.78 -57.85 -4.76
C GLU A 36 15.59 -56.98 -5.74
N GLU A 37 16.82 -57.44 -5.98
CA GLU A 37 17.76 -57.01 -7.02
C GLU A 37 17.18 -57.12 -8.42
N ILE A 38 17.50 -56.17 -9.31
CA ILE A 38 18.00 -56.50 -10.66
C ILE A 38 19.12 -55.51 -11.04
N GLN A 39 20.33 -56.05 -11.14
CA GLN A 39 21.49 -55.50 -11.83
C GLN A 39 21.31 -55.59 -13.35
N ILE A 40 21.75 -54.57 -14.09
CA ILE A 40 22.48 -54.77 -15.35
C ILE A 40 23.70 -53.84 -15.34
N GLN A 41 24.88 -54.46 -15.25
CA GLN A 41 26.19 -53.90 -15.59
C GLN A 41 26.35 -53.91 -17.12
N VAL A 42 27.04 -52.92 -17.70
CA VAL A 42 28.08 -53.18 -18.72
C VAL A 42 29.14 -52.04 -18.69
N GLU A 43 30.34 -52.46 -18.29
CA GLU A 43 31.71 -52.10 -18.73
C GLU A 43 32.22 -50.65 -18.81
N VAL A 44 33.10 -50.41 -17.84
CA VAL A 44 34.41 -49.74 -17.85
C VAL A 44 35.14 -49.75 -19.20
N LYS A 45 35.69 -48.58 -19.59
CA LYS A 45 37.06 -48.46 -20.10
C LYS A 45 37.70 -47.17 -19.59
N GLU A 46 38.64 -47.35 -18.67
CA GLU A 46 39.68 -46.38 -18.35
C GLU A 46 40.60 -46.20 -19.57
N ASN A 47 41.02 -44.96 -19.81
CA ASN A 47 42.40 -44.68 -20.24
C ASN A 47 42.78 -43.28 -19.78
N LYS A 48 43.84 -43.21 -18.98
CA LYS A 48 44.62 -42.02 -18.67
C LYS A 48 45.58 -41.76 -19.83
N GLU A 49 45.76 -40.50 -20.20
CA GLU A 49 47.10 -39.93 -20.41
C GLU A 49 47.03 -38.39 -20.41
N GLU A 50 48.02 -37.81 -19.74
CA GLU A 50 48.23 -36.39 -19.50
C GLU A 50 48.76 -35.68 -20.75
N GLN A 51 48.36 -34.42 -20.96
CA GLN A 51 49.29 -33.41 -21.48
C GLN A 51 48.83 -32.01 -21.06
N MET A 52 49.76 -31.31 -20.40
CA MET A 52 49.70 -29.87 -20.08
C MET A 52 49.61 -29.06 -21.37
N ASP A 53 48.73 -28.06 -21.40
CA ASP A 53 49.11 -26.75 -21.94
C ASP A 53 48.39 -25.63 -21.18
N THR A 54 49.15 -24.57 -20.98
CA THR A 54 48.86 -23.40 -20.15
C THR A 54 48.06 -22.38 -20.95
N ILE A 55 46.97 -21.82 -20.41
CA ILE A 55 46.56 -20.42 -20.64
C ILE A 55 45.73 -19.93 -19.43
N VAL A 56 46.13 -18.75 -18.96
CA VAL A 56 45.60 -17.94 -17.87
C VAL A 56 44.19 -17.43 -18.19
N ALA A 57 43.23 -17.61 -17.28
CA ALA A 57 42.04 -16.76 -17.18
C ALA A 57 41.44 -16.81 -15.77
N SER A 58 41.47 -15.65 -15.11
CA SER A 58 40.87 -15.37 -13.81
C SER A 58 39.37 -15.65 -13.82
N GLN A 59 38.93 -16.69 -13.12
CA GLN A 59 37.51 -16.92 -12.85
C GLN A 59 37.13 -16.22 -11.54
N THR A 60 36.40 -15.11 -11.68
CA THR A 60 35.48 -14.64 -10.66
C THR A 60 34.41 -15.72 -10.50
N GLN A 61 34.51 -16.52 -9.44
CA GLN A 61 33.53 -17.55 -9.12
C GLN A 61 32.17 -16.90 -8.84
N GLN A 62 31.29 -16.89 -9.83
CA GLN A 62 29.85 -16.90 -9.59
C GLN A 62 29.52 -18.28 -8.99
N THR A 63 29.27 -18.31 -7.69
CA THR A 63 28.73 -19.48 -6.99
C THR A 63 27.45 -19.94 -7.69
N LEU A 64 27.49 -21.12 -8.31
CA LEU A 64 26.31 -21.77 -8.88
C LEU A 64 25.25 -21.97 -7.78
N PRO A 65 23.98 -21.57 -8.00
CA PRO A 65 22.92 -21.77 -7.03
C PRO A 65 22.67 -23.27 -6.85
N SER A 66 23.01 -23.78 -5.67
CA SER A 66 22.97 -25.21 -5.35
C SER A 66 21.58 -25.70 -4.91
N ASN A 67 20.57 -24.81 -4.85
CA ASN A 67 19.23 -25.12 -4.38
C ASN A 67 18.22 -25.22 -5.55
N PRO A 68 17.46 -26.33 -5.68
CA PRO A 68 16.43 -26.49 -6.72
C PRO A 68 15.34 -25.40 -6.73
N GLU A 69 15.04 -24.76 -5.60
CA GLU A 69 14.09 -23.63 -5.56
C GLU A 69 14.67 -22.36 -6.23
N GLN A 70 15.97 -22.08 -6.06
CA GLN A 70 16.64 -20.94 -6.68
C GLN A 70 16.73 -21.10 -8.20
N LEU A 71 16.96 -22.32 -8.68
CA LEU A 71 16.96 -22.65 -10.11
C LEU A 71 15.58 -22.43 -10.75
N LYS A 72 14.50 -22.77 -10.05
CA LYS A 72 13.13 -22.50 -10.51
C LYS A 72 12.87 -20.99 -10.59
N VAL A 73 13.25 -20.22 -9.57
CA VAL A 73 13.10 -18.76 -9.58
C VAL A 73 13.89 -18.11 -10.72
N LEU A 74 15.12 -18.57 -10.98
CA LEU A 74 15.93 -18.09 -12.10
C LEU A 74 15.31 -18.42 -13.46
N ALA A 75 14.77 -19.64 -13.63
CA ALA A 75 14.04 -20.00 -14.83
C ALA A 75 12.79 -19.12 -15.02
N THR A 76 12.02 -18.86 -13.95
CA THR A 76 10.85 -17.97 -14.01
C THR A 76 11.25 -16.51 -14.29
N ARG A 77 12.38 -16.03 -13.74
CA ARG A 77 12.95 -14.71 -14.07
C ARG A 77 13.29 -14.61 -15.56
N GLN A 78 13.95 -15.61 -16.12
CA GLN A 78 14.30 -15.66 -17.54
C GLN A 78 13.05 -15.72 -18.43
N GLN A 79 12.05 -16.53 -18.06
CA GLN A 79 10.77 -16.59 -18.78
C GLN A 79 10.06 -15.22 -18.81
N MET A 80 9.98 -14.52 -17.67
CA MET A 80 9.34 -13.21 -17.62
C MET A 80 10.15 -12.13 -18.34
N ALA A 81 11.48 -12.19 -18.30
CA ALA A 81 12.33 -11.31 -19.09
C ALA A 81 12.09 -11.53 -20.60
N MET A 82 12.00 -12.78 -21.07
CA MET A 82 11.69 -13.09 -22.47
C MET A 82 10.30 -12.60 -22.90
N LEU A 83 9.29 -12.71 -22.02
CA LEU A 83 7.95 -12.19 -22.29
C LEU A 83 7.99 -10.66 -22.43
N LEU A 84 8.69 -9.97 -21.54
CA LEU A 84 8.85 -8.51 -21.59
C LEU A 84 9.61 -8.07 -22.85
N THR A 85 10.70 -8.72 -23.23
CA THR A 85 11.43 -8.39 -24.46
C THR A 85 10.57 -8.58 -25.71
N ARG A 86 9.65 -9.56 -25.72
CA ARG A 86 8.70 -9.73 -26.82
C ARG A 86 7.68 -8.59 -26.87
N LEU A 87 7.16 -8.17 -25.73
CA LEU A 87 6.21 -7.06 -25.63
C LEU A 87 6.84 -5.70 -25.95
N SER A 88 8.11 -5.49 -25.61
CA SER A 88 8.82 -4.25 -25.94
C SER A 88 9.14 -4.12 -27.44
N ASN A 89 9.13 -5.23 -28.20
CA ASN A 89 9.36 -5.23 -29.65
C ASN A 89 8.07 -5.02 -30.46
N ASP A 90 6.90 -5.31 -29.88
CA ASP A 90 5.59 -5.03 -30.48
C ASP A 90 5.14 -3.61 -30.06
N GLU A 91 5.56 -2.60 -30.84
CA GLU A 91 5.19 -1.17 -30.79
C GLU A 91 4.39 -0.69 -29.55
N ALA A 92 5.00 -0.75 -28.36
CA ALA A 92 4.49 -0.05 -27.18
C ALA A 92 4.94 1.42 -27.23
N GLU A 93 4.19 2.28 -27.92
CA GLU A 93 4.39 3.73 -27.78
C GLU A 93 3.91 4.20 -26.38
N GLY A 94 4.81 4.82 -25.59
CA GLY A 94 4.46 5.55 -24.36
C GLY A 94 5.05 5.01 -23.04
N ASP A 95 4.42 5.40 -21.91
CA ASP A 95 4.77 5.13 -20.48
C ASP A 95 4.99 3.64 -20.15
N ASP A 96 4.43 2.75 -20.97
CA ASP A 96 4.59 1.30 -20.84
C ASP A 96 6.00 0.81 -21.21
N SER A 97 6.71 1.50 -22.11
CA SER A 97 8.09 1.16 -22.50
C SER A 97 9.08 1.37 -21.34
N ASP A 98 9.02 2.54 -20.68
CA ASP A 98 9.84 2.83 -19.50
C ASP A 98 9.50 1.88 -18.36
N THR A 99 8.21 1.56 -18.18
CA THR A 99 7.73 0.58 -17.19
C THR A 99 8.33 -0.80 -17.44
N HIS A 100 8.28 -1.33 -18.67
CA HIS A 100 8.86 -2.64 -19.01
C HIS A 100 10.37 -2.65 -18.83
N GLN A 101 11.05 -1.57 -19.22
CA GLN A 101 12.49 -1.44 -19.05
C GLN A 101 12.93 -1.42 -17.58
N ILE A 102 12.18 -0.74 -16.71
CA ILE A 102 12.41 -0.78 -15.25
C ILE A 102 12.24 -2.20 -14.71
N VAL A 103 11.25 -2.95 -15.19
CA VAL A 103 11.06 -4.35 -14.77
C VAL A 103 12.21 -5.23 -15.25
N LEU A 104 12.73 -5.03 -16.47
CA LEU A 104 13.91 -5.75 -16.96
C LEU A 104 15.17 -5.46 -16.11
N GLU A 105 15.36 -4.21 -15.68
CA GLU A 105 16.43 -3.83 -14.74
C GLU A 105 16.25 -4.54 -13.37
N LEU A 106 15.02 -4.63 -12.85
CA LEU A 106 14.72 -5.38 -11.62
C LEU A 106 14.95 -6.89 -11.76
N LEU A 107 14.74 -7.45 -12.95
CA LEU A 107 14.96 -8.86 -13.25
C LEU A 107 16.45 -9.20 -13.43
N GLY A 108 17.32 -8.20 -13.58
CA GLY A 108 18.77 -8.36 -13.76
C GLY A 108 19.15 -8.78 -15.18
N SER A 109 18.28 -8.52 -16.16
CA SER A 109 18.47 -8.91 -17.56
C SER A 109 19.11 -7.81 -18.43
N PHE A 110 19.78 -6.84 -17.82
CA PHE A 110 20.56 -5.86 -18.58
C PHE A 110 22.03 -6.30 -18.63
N ASP A 111 22.48 -6.72 -19.81
CA ASP A 111 23.89 -7.02 -20.05
C ASP A 111 24.73 -5.78 -19.75
N THR A 112 25.53 -5.86 -18.70
CA THR A 112 26.48 -4.81 -18.27
C THR A 112 27.67 -4.64 -19.23
N ALA A 113 27.56 -5.09 -20.48
CA ALA A 113 28.68 -5.20 -21.42
C ALA A 113 28.75 -4.08 -22.46
N THR A 114 27.78 -3.16 -22.51
CA THR A 114 27.81 -2.00 -23.43
C THR A 114 27.63 -0.68 -22.68
N SER A 115 28.77 -0.10 -22.30
CA SER A 115 29.07 1.33 -22.09
C SER A 115 27.92 2.35 -21.95
N SER A 116 27.89 3.01 -20.77
CA SER A 116 27.51 4.42 -20.52
C SER A 116 26.06 4.91 -20.65
N SER A 117 25.03 4.05 -20.68
CA SER A 117 23.66 4.53 -20.52
C SER A 117 23.27 4.59 -19.04
N THR A 118 22.92 5.79 -18.56
CA THR A 118 22.31 6.01 -17.24
C THR A 118 21.14 5.03 -17.05
N SER A 119 21.03 4.38 -15.89
CA SER A 119 19.90 3.46 -15.59
C SER A 119 18.56 4.14 -15.89
N THR A 120 17.61 3.39 -16.45
CA THR A 120 16.27 3.91 -16.77
C THR A 120 15.58 4.43 -15.52
N ILE A 121 15.79 3.74 -14.40
CA ILE A 121 15.27 4.15 -13.09
C ILE A 121 15.81 5.54 -12.72
N GLU A 122 17.12 5.77 -12.90
CA GLU A 122 17.75 7.06 -12.62
C GLU A 122 17.24 8.15 -13.56
N ARG A 123 17.17 7.87 -14.87
CA ARG A 123 16.63 8.79 -15.88
C ARG A 123 15.19 9.21 -15.53
N VAL A 124 14.30 8.25 -15.30
CA VAL A 124 12.89 8.51 -14.98
C VAL A 124 12.79 9.28 -13.66
N SER A 125 13.57 8.93 -12.64
CA SER A 125 13.56 9.67 -11.37
C SER A 125 13.96 11.14 -11.51
N LYS A 126 14.98 11.44 -12.32
CA LYS A 126 15.41 12.80 -12.63
C LYS A 126 14.35 13.57 -13.43
N GLN A 127 13.72 12.93 -14.40
CA GLN A 127 12.62 13.51 -15.17
C GLN A 127 11.43 13.85 -14.27
N LEU A 128 11.06 12.97 -13.34
CA LEU A 128 10.00 13.21 -12.37
C LEU A 128 10.34 14.37 -11.43
N LEU A 129 11.55 14.42 -10.89
CA LEU A 129 11.97 15.51 -10.00
C LEU A 129 12.05 16.86 -10.71
N ALA A 130 12.43 16.88 -11.98
CA ALA A 130 12.51 18.12 -12.78
C ALA A 130 11.14 18.77 -13.06
N VAL A 131 10.04 18.06 -12.80
CA VAL A 131 8.67 18.62 -12.89
C VAL A 131 8.40 19.62 -11.77
N LEU A 132 9.04 19.46 -10.61
CA LEU A 132 8.83 20.34 -9.46
C LEU A 132 9.60 21.64 -9.65
N ARG A 133 9.01 22.77 -9.25
CA ARG A 133 9.69 24.07 -9.31
C ARG A 133 10.88 24.06 -8.35
N GLU A 134 12.00 24.64 -8.81
CA GLU A 134 13.21 24.76 -7.98
C GLU A 134 12.92 25.48 -6.66
N GLN A 135 12.10 26.53 -6.68
CA GLN A 135 11.70 27.24 -5.46
C GLN A 135 11.01 26.32 -4.43
N THR A 136 10.11 25.44 -4.88
CA THR A 136 9.38 24.51 -4.00
C THR A 136 10.32 23.50 -3.34
N LEU A 137 11.36 23.10 -4.05
CA LEU A 137 12.42 22.26 -3.50
C LEU A 137 13.31 23.05 -2.53
N LEU A 138 13.71 24.27 -2.90
CA LEU A 138 14.56 25.14 -2.10
C LEU A 138 13.90 25.58 -0.78
N ASP A 139 12.59 25.82 -0.78
CA ASP A 139 11.82 26.15 0.44
C ASP A 139 11.93 25.03 1.49
N GLU A 140 12.07 23.77 1.05
CA GLU A 140 12.30 22.59 1.91
C GLU A 140 13.80 22.28 2.13
N GLY A 141 14.68 23.15 1.63
CA GLY A 141 16.13 22.97 1.64
C GLY A 141 16.62 21.80 0.78
N ILE A 142 15.86 21.40 -0.24
CA ILE A 142 16.23 20.39 -1.22
C ILE A 142 16.94 21.10 -2.38
N ALA A 143 18.26 20.89 -2.49
CA ALA A 143 19.10 21.46 -3.54
C ALA A 143 19.89 20.35 -4.23
N ALA A 144 20.07 20.47 -5.55
CA ALA A 144 20.79 19.46 -6.31
C ALA A 144 22.17 19.16 -5.69
N GLY A 145 22.45 17.88 -5.45
CA GLY A 145 23.70 17.42 -4.86
C GLY A 145 23.77 17.43 -3.32
N ASN A 146 22.72 17.88 -2.62
CA ASN A 146 22.66 17.77 -1.17
C ASN A 146 22.03 16.44 -0.70
N GLU A 147 22.25 16.09 0.57
CA GLU A 147 21.74 14.82 1.13
C GLU A 147 20.21 14.71 1.05
N ARG A 148 19.48 15.83 1.16
CA ARG A 148 18.01 15.85 1.08
C ARG A 148 17.51 15.53 -0.32
N TYR A 149 18.18 16.04 -1.35
CA TYR A 149 17.91 15.71 -2.74
C TYR A 149 18.18 14.23 -3.01
N CYS A 150 19.31 13.70 -2.57
CA CYS A 150 19.62 12.27 -2.69
C CYS A 150 18.58 11.40 -1.97
N CYS A 151 18.08 11.83 -0.81
CA CYS A 151 17.00 11.13 -0.10
C CYS A 151 15.69 11.17 -0.91
N PHE A 152 15.30 12.33 -1.44
CA PHE A 152 14.08 12.45 -2.23
C PHE A 152 14.16 11.64 -3.53
N GLU A 153 15.28 11.72 -4.23
CA GLU A 153 15.56 10.92 -5.42
C GLU A 153 15.47 9.42 -5.11
N SER A 154 16.05 8.97 -3.99
CA SER A 154 15.94 7.56 -3.55
C SER A 154 14.48 7.13 -3.32
N VAL A 155 13.65 7.98 -2.70
CA VAL A 155 12.22 7.71 -2.50
C VAL A 155 11.51 7.57 -3.85
N VAL A 156 11.75 8.51 -4.77
CA VAL A 156 11.16 8.49 -6.12
C VAL A 156 11.58 7.22 -6.86
N GLN A 157 12.87 6.88 -6.86
CA GLN A 157 13.38 5.66 -7.50
C GLN A 157 12.75 4.39 -6.93
N ASN A 158 12.65 4.27 -5.61
CA ASN A 158 12.02 3.11 -4.96
C ASN A 158 10.53 3.01 -5.29
N TYR A 159 9.83 4.15 -5.33
CA TYR A 159 8.42 4.18 -5.70
C TYR A 159 8.23 3.82 -7.18
N THR A 160 9.07 4.31 -8.08
CA THR A 160 9.05 3.98 -9.52
C THR A 160 9.23 2.49 -9.76
N LYS A 161 10.15 1.82 -9.04
CA LYS A 161 10.31 0.36 -9.11
C LYS A 161 9.01 -0.37 -8.70
N ILE A 162 8.37 0.07 -7.62
CA ILE A 162 7.12 -0.51 -7.11
C ILE A 162 5.97 -0.27 -8.08
N TYR A 163 5.89 0.94 -8.66
CA TYR A 163 4.89 1.29 -9.66
C TYR A 163 5.01 0.38 -10.89
N ALA A 164 6.22 0.25 -11.43
CA ALA A 164 6.47 -0.60 -12.59
C ALA A 164 6.15 -2.07 -12.30
N ALA A 165 6.57 -2.59 -11.15
CA ALA A 165 6.24 -3.96 -10.72
C ALA A 165 4.73 -4.18 -10.59
N ARG A 166 3.98 -3.19 -10.08
CA ARG A 166 2.51 -3.26 -9.97
C ARG A 166 1.85 -3.31 -11.33
N ARG A 167 2.20 -2.38 -12.21
CA ARG A 167 1.61 -2.29 -13.55
C ARG A 167 1.87 -3.55 -14.37
N PHE A 168 3.06 -4.13 -14.25
CA PHE A 168 3.37 -5.42 -14.85
C PHE A 168 2.50 -6.56 -14.28
N MET A 169 2.29 -6.61 -12.96
CA MET A 169 1.41 -7.63 -12.36
C MET A 169 -0.05 -7.52 -12.81
N GLU A 170 -0.55 -6.32 -13.08
CA GLU A 170 -1.90 -6.10 -13.62
C GLU A 170 -2.03 -6.60 -15.06
N GLN A 171 -0.93 -6.60 -15.82
CA GLN A 171 -0.86 -7.10 -17.19
C GLN A 171 -0.69 -8.64 -17.25
N LEU A 172 -0.13 -9.27 -16.22
CA LEU A 172 0.11 -10.74 -16.19
C LEU A 172 -1.11 -11.61 -16.53
N PRO A 173 -2.33 -11.35 -16.02
CA PRO A 173 -3.52 -12.16 -16.36
C PRO A 173 -3.89 -12.08 -17.85
N ALA A 174 -3.67 -10.93 -18.50
CA ALA A 174 -3.95 -10.73 -19.92
C ALA A 174 -2.93 -11.44 -20.84
N LEU A 175 -1.72 -11.70 -20.33
CA LEU A 175 -0.63 -12.37 -21.05
C LEU A 175 -0.78 -13.89 -21.15
N GLY A 176 -1.90 -14.46 -20.69
CA GLY A 176 -2.32 -15.82 -21.07
C GLY A 176 -1.31 -16.92 -20.77
N GLN A 177 -0.81 -17.03 -19.54
CA GLN A 177 0.00 -18.19 -19.11
C GLN A 177 -0.35 -18.56 -17.66
N GLY A 178 -0.99 -19.71 -17.48
CA GLY A 178 -1.34 -20.29 -16.18
C GLY A 178 -0.16 -20.83 -15.36
N GLU A 179 1.09 -20.52 -15.71
CA GLU A 179 2.27 -21.09 -15.06
C GLU A 179 2.84 -20.23 -13.92
N VAL A 180 2.76 -18.89 -14.01
CA VAL A 180 3.29 -18.02 -12.95
C VAL A 180 2.16 -17.44 -12.12
N MET A 181 1.91 -18.05 -10.97
CA MET A 181 1.02 -17.49 -9.96
C MET A 181 1.46 -16.06 -9.61
N PRO A 182 0.56 -15.04 -9.66
CA PRO A 182 0.91 -13.64 -9.35
C PRO A 182 1.61 -13.45 -8.00
N GLN A 183 1.31 -14.34 -7.05
CA GLN A 183 1.96 -14.35 -5.74
C GLN A 183 3.44 -14.76 -5.80
N VAL A 184 3.81 -15.69 -6.69
CA VAL A 184 5.20 -16.12 -6.90
C VAL A 184 5.96 -15.04 -7.66
N ALA A 185 5.35 -14.44 -8.69
CA ALA A 185 5.93 -13.29 -9.40
C ALA A 185 6.21 -12.12 -8.45
N ALA A 186 5.25 -11.78 -7.58
CA ALA A 186 5.39 -10.68 -6.63
C ALA A 186 6.51 -10.88 -5.58
N ASN A 187 6.56 -12.08 -4.98
CA ASN A 187 7.43 -12.33 -3.82
C ASN A 187 8.83 -12.81 -4.23
N GLU A 188 8.91 -13.82 -5.10
CA GLU A 188 10.17 -14.50 -5.38
C GLU A 188 10.90 -13.87 -6.57
N VAL A 189 10.15 -13.33 -7.53
CA VAL A 189 10.75 -12.77 -8.74
C VAL A 189 10.96 -11.26 -8.63
N LEU A 190 9.91 -10.48 -8.44
CA LEU A 190 10.02 -9.02 -8.38
C LEU A 190 10.47 -8.51 -7.00
N GLN A 191 10.47 -9.39 -5.99
CA GLN A 191 10.87 -9.07 -4.61
C GLN A 191 10.18 -7.80 -4.08
N ILE A 192 8.89 -7.63 -4.39
CA ILE A 192 8.06 -6.51 -3.92
C ILE A 192 8.14 -6.31 -2.40
N PRO A 193 8.18 -7.37 -1.55
CA PRO A 193 8.45 -7.25 -0.12
C PRO A 193 9.67 -6.37 0.23
N GLU A 194 10.77 -6.60 -0.49
CA GLU A 194 12.07 -5.95 -0.26
C GLU A 194 12.06 -4.53 -0.81
N LEU A 195 11.47 -4.31 -1.99
CA LEU A 195 11.26 -2.98 -2.55
C LEU A 195 10.43 -2.09 -1.60
N LEU A 196 9.40 -2.65 -0.98
CA LEU A 196 8.61 -1.93 0.02
C LEU A 196 9.44 -1.57 1.24
N ARG A 197 10.26 -2.50 1.76
CA ARG A 197 11.15 -2.23 2.88
C ARG A 197 12.13 -1.10 2.56
N GLN A 198 12.68 -1.08 1.35
CA GLN A 198 13.55 -0.01 0.87
C GLN A 198 12.82 1.33 0.77
N LEU A 199 11.61 1.34 0.22
CA LEU A 199 10.76 2.54 0.16
C LEU A 199 10.51 3.10 1.57
N TRP A 200 10.11 2.27 2.53
CA TRP A 200 9.90 2.71 3.92
C TRP A 200 11.16 3.29 4.54
N ALA A 201 12.30 2.60 4.40
CA ALA A 201 13.58 3.10 4.91
C ALA A 201 14.01 4.44 4.26
N SER A 202 13.63 4.68 3.00
CA SER A 202 13.85 5.97 2.34
C SER A 202 12.87 7.06 2.78
N LEU A 203 11.59 6.70 3.01
CA LEU A 203 10.56 7.62 3.50
C LEU A 203 10.85 8.09 4.92
N ASP A 204 11.37 7.20 5.78
CA ASP A 204 11.76 7.53 7.16
C ASP A 204 12.92 8.53 7.19
N LYS A 205 13.75 8.59 6.14
CA LYS A 205 14.82 9.61 6.02
C LYS A 205 14.31 10.95 5.49
N MET A 206 13.07 10.98 4.97
CA MET A 206 12.46 12.16 4.35
C MET A 206 11.62 12.96 5.36
N GLU A 207 12.04 13.03 6.62
CA GLU A 207 11.32 13.77 7.69
C GLU A 207 11.28 15.28 7.43
N PHE A 208 12.27 15.81 6.70
CA PHE A 208 12.33 17.23 6.33
C PHE A 208 11.19 17.64 5.41
N PHE A 209 10.58 16.70 4.68
CA PHE A 209 9.51 16.97 3.72
C PHE A 209 8.15 16.70 4.35
N ASN A 210 7.56 17.78 4.84
CA ASN A 210 6.29 17.76 5.55
C ASN A 210 5.10 17.54 4.59
N GLU A 211 3.92 17.26 5.14
CA GLU A 211 2.74 16.93 4.33
C GLU A 211 2.12 18.12 3.59
N ASP A 212 2.27 19.34 4.12
CA ASP A 212 1.83 20.56 3.43
C ASP A 212 2.68 20.77 2.15
N SER A 213 3.99 20.58 2.27
CA SER A 213 4.93 20.63 1.16
C SER A 213 4.71 19.49 0.17
N ALA A 214 4.36 18.30 0.65
CA ALA A 214 3.93 17.20 -0.21
C ALA A 214 2.67 17.54 -1.01
N PHE A 215 1.69 18.20 -0.39
CA PHE A 215 0.48 18.63 -1.08
C PHE A 215 0.78 19.73 -2.12
N LYS A 216 1.63 20.71 -1.80
CA LYS A 216 2.09 21.73 -2.76
C LYS A 216 2.81 21.11 -3.95
N ALA A 217 3.76 20.20 -3.70
CA ALA A 217 4.46 19.48 -4.76
C ALA A 217 3.48 18.64 -5.61
N TYR A 218 2.45 18.06 -5.00
CA TYR A 218 1.41 17.33 -5.73
C TYR A 218 0.61 18.26 -6.64
N LEU A 219 0.23 19.44 -6.16
CA LEU A 219 -0.46 20.45 -6.97
C LEU A 219 0.39 20.90 -8.16
N GLU A 220 1.71 20.86 -8.08
CA GLU A 220 2.58 21.09 -9.24
C GLU A 220 2.57 19.88 -10.17
N ALA A 221 2.90 18.69 -9.63
CA ALA A 221 3.04 17.46 -10.40
C ALA A 221 1.76 17.07 -11.17
N ARG A 222 0.56 17.32 -10.62
CA ARG A 222 -0.71 16.94 -11.24
C ARG A 222 -0.97 17.58 -12.61
N HIS A 223 -0.30 18.70 -12.93
CA HIS A 223 -0.44 19.37 -14.23
C HIS A 223 0.40 18.70 -15.33
N HIS A 224 1.23 17.72 -14.98
CA HIS A 224 2.17 17.07 -15.88
C HIS A 224 1.78 15.60 -16.07
N PRO A 225 1.35 15.18 -17.27
CA PRO A 225 0.97 13.79 -17.54
C PRO A 225 2.08 12.78 -17.20
N GLN A 226 3.33 13.13 -17.47
CA GLN A 226 4.53 12.32 -17.18
C GLN A 226 4.82 12.18 -15.68
N ALA A 227 4.16 12.95 -14.81
CA ALA A 227 4.40 12.97 -13.37
C ALA A 227 3.37 12.16 -12.58
N GLN A 228 2.64 11.23 -13.21
CA GLN A 228 1.64 10.40 -12.53
C GLN A 228 2.27 9.62 -11.37
N ILE A 229 3.45 9.02 -11.57
CA ILE A 229 4.17 8.26 -10.55
C ILE A 229 4.48 9.16 -9.34
N LEU A 230 5.00 10.36 -9.60
CA LEU A 230 5.31 11.35 -8.56
C LEU A 230 4.02 11.83 -7.86
N SER A 231 2.96 12.06 -8.61
CA SER A 231 1.67 12.49 -8.07
C SER A 231 1.09 11.45 -7.12
N GLU A 232 1.06 10.17 -7.52
CA GLU A 232 0.64 9.08 -6.63
C GLU A 232 1.50 8.98 -5.37
N LEU A 233 2.83 9.06 -5.51
CA LEU A 233 3.74 9.08 -4.36
C LEU A 233 3.38 10.19 -3.38
N LEU A 234 3.19 11.42 -3.87
CA LEU A 234 2.86 12.57 -3.03
C LEU A 234 1.47 12.43 -2.39
N LEU A 235 0.49 11.84 -3.09
CA LEU A 235 -0.82 11.53 -2.51
C LEU A 235 -0.75 10.53 -1.34
N THR A 236 0.24 9.63 -1.31
CA THR A 236 0.43 8.77 -0.13
C THR A 236 0.89 9.54 1.11
N ARG A 237 1.47 10.73 0.92
CA ARG A 237 2.07 11.57 1.97
C ARG A 237 1.10 12.56 2.60
N ILE A 238 -0.04 12.87 2.00
CA ILE A 238 -0.99 13.88 2.51
C ILE A 238 -1.97 13.35 3.58
N SER A 239 -1.57 12.30 4.29
CA SER A 239 -2.47 11.51 5.13
C SER A 239 -2.98 12.26 6.36
N ARG A 240 -2.12 13.04 7.04
CA ARG A 240 -2.45 13.88 8.20
C ARG A 240 -3.17 15.17 7.83
N VAL A 241 -2.85 15.75 6.68
CA VAL A 241 -3.51 16.97 6.18
C VAL A 241 -4.86 16.71 5.49
N PHE A 242 -5.29 15.44 5.35
CA PHE A 242 -6.51 15.06 4.64
C PHE A 242 -7.73 15.91 5.03
N LEU A 243 -8.07 16.03 6.32
CA LEU A 243 -9.22 16.85 6.74
C LEU A 243 -9.04 18.35 6.46
N CYS A 244 -7.81 18.86 6.48
CA CYS A 244 -7.52 20.24 6.07
C CYS A 244 -7.75 20.41 4.56
N ILE A 245 -7.34 19.44 3.74
CA ILE A 245 -7.61 19.45 2.30
C ILE A 245 -9.11 19.39 2.05
N VAL A 246 -9.84 18.46 2.69
CA VAL A 246 -11.30 18.32 2.60
C VAL A 246 -12.03 19.61 2.98
N SER A 247 -11.48 20.40 3.90
CA SER A 247 -12.05 21.70 4.28
C SER A 247 -11.84 22.81 3.25
N SER A 248 -10.95 22.61 2.27
CA SER A 248 -10.60 23.58 1.22
C SER A 248 -11.31 23.28 -0.09
N THR A 249 -11.37 24.29 -0.97
CA THR A 249 -11.91 24.12 -2.33
C THR A 249 -11.06 23.17 -3.18
N MET A 250 -9.77 23.03 -2.88
CA MET A 250 -8.86 22.13 -3.60
C MET A 250 -9.33 20.68 -3.58
N PHE A 251 -10.04 20.27 -2.54
CA PHE A 251 -10.60 18.92 -2.46
C PHE A 251 -11.62 18.62 -3.57
N LEU A 252 -12.38 19.64 -3.99
CA LEU A 252 -13.38 19.50 -5.05
C LEU A 252 -12.75 19.31 -6.42
N GLU A 253 -11.46 19.65 -6.57
CA GLU A 253 -10.71 19.52 -7.82
C GLU A 253 -10.08 18.14 -8.01
N PHE A 254 -10.14 17.25 -7.00
CA PHE A 254 -9.64 15.89 -7.19
C PHE A 254 -10.48 15.12 -8.19
N SER A 255 -9.81 14.37 -9.05
CA SER A 255 -10.42 13.36 -9.89
C SER A 255 -10.82 12.12 -9.07
N GLU A 256 -11.72 11.32 -9.62
CA GLU A 256 -12.12 10.05 -9.02
C GLU A 256 -10.91 9.13 -8.75
N HIS A 257 -9.96 9.06 -9.69
CA HIS A 257 -8.77 8.23 -9.54
C HIS A 257 -7.89 8.66 -8.36
N GLU A 258 -7.69 9.96 -8.19
CA GLU A 258 -6.92 10.52 -7.09
C GLU A 258 -7.60 10.24 -5.74
N LEU A 259 -8.93 10.40 -5.67
CA LEU A 259 -9.68 10.06 -4.47
C LEU A 259 -9.63 8.57 -4.15
N LEU A 260 -9.78 7.68 -5.12
CA LEU A 260 -9.62 6.23 -4.90
C LEU A 260 -8.24 5.91 -4.35
N HIS A 261 -7.19 6.55 -4.89
CA HIS A 261 -5.82 6.40 -4.38
C HIS A 261 -5.69 6.85 -2.92
N ILE A 262 -6.24 8.02 -2.58
CA ILE A 262 -6.24 8.56 -1.22
C ILE A 262 -7.03 7.64 -0.27
N LEU A 263 -8.24 7.22 -0.63
CA LEU A 263 -9.14 6.42 0.21
C LEU A 263 -8.62 5.01 0.48
N ARG A 264 -7.79 4.44 -0.40
CA ARG A 264 -7.11 3.15 -0.17
C ARG A 264 -6.07 3.24 0.93
N ASN A 265 -5.67 4.45 1.32
CA ASN A 265 -4.69 4.67 2.37
C ASN A 265 -5.30 4.46 3.77
N CYS A 266 -4.73 3.53 4.55
CA CYS A 266 -5.18 3.29 5.92
C CYS A 266 -4.69 4.35 6.92
N TYR A 267 -3.81 5.27 6.50
CA TYR A 267 -3.18 6.26 7.38
C TYR A 267 -3.88 7.62 7.37
N LEU A 268 -5.00 7.74 6.65
CA LEU A 268 -5.78 8.98 6.63
C LEU A 268 -6.18 9.38 8.05
N SER A 269 -5.73 10.56 8.45
CA SER A 269 -6.05 11.15 9.74
C SER A 269 -7.47 11.70 9.72
N VAL A 270 -8.40 10.85 10.12
CA VAL A 270 -9.80 11.19 10.35
C VAL A 270 -10.22 10.80 11.75
N ASN A 271 -11.31 11.40 12.24
CA ASN A 271 -11.85 11.07 13.55
C ASN A 271 -12.67 9.77 13.51
N SER A 272 -13.29 9.45 12.36
CA SER A 272 -14.05 8.21 12.17
C SER A 272 -14.28 7.92 10.68
N GLU A 273 -14.68 6.69 10.35
CA GLU A 273 -15.07 6.35 8.97
C GLU A 273 -16.32 7.12 8.50
N ILE A 274 -17.13 7.65 9.44
CA ILE A 274 -18.25 8.53 9.11
C ILE A 274 -17.73 9.79 8.40
N GLU A 275 -16.59 10.36 8.82
CA GLU A 275 -16.04 11.55 8.17
C GLU A 275 -15.52 11.27 6.76
N ILE A 276 -14.99 10.07 6.51
CA ILE A 276 -14.61 9.63 5.16
C ILE A 276 -15.85 9.59 4.27
N PHE A 277 -16.93 8.96 4.76
CA PHE A 277 -18.20 8.91 4.04
C PHE A 277 -18.77 10.30 3.76
N LEU A 278 -18.81 11.18 4.76
CA LEU A 278 -19.33 12.53 4.60
C LEU A 278 -18.44 13.39 3.69
N ALA A 279 -17.12 13.18 3.68
CA ALA A 279 -16.21 13.80 2.72
C ALA A 279 -16.52 13.38 1.28
N MET A 280 -16.86 12.10 1.06
CA MET A 280 -17.26 11.62 -0.27
C MET A 280 -18.60 12.19 -0.71
N VAL A 281 -19.58 12.28 0.20
CA VAL A 281 -20.84 12.97 -0.06
C VAL A 281 -20.60 14.44 -0.43
N LEU A 282 -19.69 15.12 0.26
CA LEU A 282 -19.30 16.51 -0.03
C LEU A 282 -18.66 16.66 -1.42
N TRP A 283 -17.75 15.76 -1.80
CA TRP A 283 -17.16 15.81 -3.13
C TRP A 283 -18.20 15.57 -4.23
N MET A 284 -19.13 14.63 -4.00
CA MET A 284 -20.21 14.30 -4.94
C MET A 284 -21.26 15.42 -5.02
N GLU A 285 -21.44 16.25 -3.99
CA GLU A 285 -22.32 17.42 -4.05
C GLU A 285 -21.85 18.39 -5.15
N HIS A 286 -20.54 18.57 -5.32
CA HIS A 286 -19.97 19.43 -6.34
C HIS A 286 -19.81 18.72 -7.70
N ASN A 287 -19.31 17.48 -7.69
CA ASN A 287 -18.92 16.73 -8.89
C ASN A 287 -19.94 15.64 -9.25
N TRP A 288 -21.24 15.89 -9.01
CA TRP A 288 -22.27 14.90 -9.31
C TRP A 288 -22.25 14.56 -10.80
N THR A 289 -21.78 13.36 -11.13
CA THR A 289 -21.92 12.81 -12.47
C THR A 289 -23.19 11.96 -12.49
N GLU A 290 -24.00 12.07 -13.53
CA GLU A 290 -25.20 11.22 -13.70
C GLU A 290 -24.85 9.73 -13.84
N SER A 291 -23.56 9.40 -13.97
CA SER A 291 -23.08 8.03 -13.94
C SER A 291 -22.99 7.51 -12.50
N ASP A 292 -23.97 6.69 -12.10
CA ASP A 292 -24.01 6.00 -10.80
C ASP A 292 -22.71 5.26 -10.45
N ASN A 293 -21.93 4.85 -11.46
CA ASN A 293 -20.68 4.10 -11.29
C ASN A 293 -19.57 4.85 -10.53
N CYS A 294 -19.54 6.18 -10.56
CA CYS A 294 -18.52 6.96 -9.84
C CYS A 294 -18.76 6.90 -8.33
N ALA A 295 -20.01 7.15 -7.91
CA ALA A 295 -20.39 7.11 -6.51
C ALA A 295 -20.14 5.73 -5.90
N GLU A 296 -20.50 4.68 -6.63
CA GLU A 296 -20.29 3.30 -6.20
C GLU A 296 -18.81 2.94 -6.05
N ARG A 297 -17.95 3.38 -6.97
CA ARG A 297 -16.51 3.10 -6.90
C ARG A 297 -15.88 3.79 -5.69
N LEU A 298 -16.16 5.06 -5.48
CA LEU A 298 -15.64 5.81 -4.33
C LEU A 298 -16.15 5.26 -2.99
N LEU A 299 -17.45 4.95 -2.91
CA LEU A 299 -18.05 4.44 -1.68
C LEU A 299 -17.65 3.00 -1.37
N SER A 300 -17.14 2.24 -2.34
CA SER A 300 -16.60 0.91 -2.09
C SER A 300 -15.31 0.93 -1.26
N GLU A 301 -14.59 2.05 -1.24
CA GLU A 301 -13.38 2.26 -0.41
C GLU A 301 -13.72 2.74 1.03
N VAL A 302 -14.99 3.03 1.30
CA VAL A 302 -15.50 3.40 2.63
C VAL A 302 -15.80 2.14 3.43
N ARG A 303 -15.21 2.03 4.62
CA ARG A 303 -15.32 0.83 5.47
C ARG A 303 -16.58 0.89 6.34
N PHE A 304 -17.76 0.70 5.72
CA PHE A 304 -19.05 0.75 6.44
C PHE A 304 -19.11 -0.19 7.67
N GLY A 305 -18.44 -1.35 7.63
CA GLY A 305 -18.32 -2.27 8.77
C GLY A 305 -17.62 -1.70 10.01
N LEU A 306 -16.90 -0.58 9.87
CA LEU A 306 -16.28 0.16 10.98
C LEU A 306 -17.15 1.31 11.48
N MET A 307 -18.27 1.59 10.83
CA MET A 307 -19.22 2.58 11.31
C MET A 307 -20.09 2.00 12.44
N PRO A 308 -20.57 2.85 13.37
CA PRO A 308 -21.51 2.45 14.39
C PRO A 308 -22.83 1.93 13.78
N THR A 309 -23.28 0.76 14.25
CA THR A 309 -24.55 0.14 13.81
C THR A 309 -25.75 1.08 13.92
N TRP A 310 -25.82 1.88 14.98
CA TRP A 310 -26.89 2.88 15.14
C TRP A 310 -26.87 3.89 13.99
N TYR A 311 -25.70 4.44 13.65
CA TYR A 311 -25.56 5.40 12.56
C TYR A 311 -25.98 4.79 11.23
N LEU A 312 -25.56 3.55 10.92
CA LEU A 312 -25.95 2.86 9.69
C LEU A 312 -27.48 2.74 9.56
N THR A 313 -28.18 2.44 10.65
CA THR A 313 -29.65 2.31 10.64
C THR A 313 -30.41 3.64 10.63
N THR A 314 -29.81 4.74 11.10
CA THR A 314 -30.50 6.02 11.28
C THR A 314 -30.02 7.13 10.36
N MET A 315 -28.96 6.92 9.58
CA MET A 315 -28.31 7.98 8.80
C MET A 315 -29.26 8.68 7.81
N ALA A 316 -30.22 7.96 7.24
CA ALA A 316 -31.23 8.53 6.34
C ALA A 316 -32.16 9.53 7.04
N LYS A 317 -32.44 9.31 8.33
CA LYS A 317 -33.30 10.18 9.15
C LYS A 317 -32.50 11.31 9.80
N ALA A 318 -31.25 11.04 10.14
CA ALA A 318 -30.37 11.98 10.84
C ALA A 318 -29.79 13.08 9.93
N ASN A 319 -29.82 12.87 8.60
CA ASN A 319 -29.28 13.80 7.62
C ASN A 319 -30.39 14.34 6.71
N HIS A 320 -30.61 15.66 6.74
CA HIS A 320 -31.68 16.32 5.97
C HIS A 320 -31.19 16.91 4.63
N CYS A 321 -29.96 16.60 4.22
CA CYS A 321 -29.39 17.11 2.97
C CYS A 321 -29.92 16.31 1.77
N GLN A 322 -30.39 17.01 0.72
CA GLN A 322 -30.89 16.39 -0.50
C GLN A 322 -29.80 15.58 -1.23
N HIS A 323 -28.55 16.06 -1.25
CA HIS A 323 -27.42 15.35 -1.85
C HIS A 323 -27.09 14.06 -1.10
N PHE A 324 -27.07 14.13 0.24
CA PHE A 324 -26.95 12.95 1.08
C PHE A 324 -28.04 11.93 0.75
N GLY A 325 -29.30 12.38 0.72
CA GLY A 325 -30.47 11.57 0.37
C GLY A 325 -30.32 10.89 -0.99
N ARG A 326 -29.81 11.62 -2.00
CA ARG A 326 -29.56 11.06 -3.34
C ARG A 326 -28.51 9.95 -3.32
N VAL A 327 -27.39 10.16 -2.65
CA VAL A 327 -26.30 9.16 -2.52
C VAL A 327 -26.83 7.88 -1.87
N ILE A 328 -27.51 8.02 -0.72
CA ILE A 328 -28.00 6.84 -0.01
C ILE A 328 -29.19 6.19 -0.73
N SER A 329 -29.92 6.87 -1.60
CA SER A 329 -31.04 6.26 -2.32
C SER A 329 -30.60 5.30 -3.42
N SER A 330 -29.31 5.32 -3.81
CA SER A 330 -28.78 4.36 -4.80
C SER A 330 -28.88 2.92 -4.26
N PRO A 331 -29.46 1.98 -5.03
CA PRO A 331 -29.58 0.58 -4.61
C PRO A 331 -28.25 -0.10 -4.30
N ARG A 332 -27.17 0.30 -4.99
CA ARG A 332 -25.84 -0.28 -4.75
C ARG A 332 -25.22 0.26 -3.48
N VAL A 333 -25.40 1.55 -3.18
CA VAL A 333 -24.98 2.15 -1.91
C VAL A 333 -25.76 1.56 -0.73
N GLN A 334 -27.07 1.35 -0.87
CA GLN A 334 -27.87 0.64 0.14
C GLN A 334 -27.31 -0.76 0.42
N ARG A 335 -26.97 -1.54 -0.61
CA ARG A 335 -26.33 -2.85 -0.43
C ARG A 335 -25.00 -2.77 0.32
N MET A 336 -24.19 -1.74 0.08
CA MET A 336 -22.94 -1.52 0.82
C MET A 336 -23.19 -1.17 2.29
N ILE A 337 -24.22 -0.36 2.57
CA ILE A 337 -24.64 -0.01 3.93
C ILE A 337 -25.15 -1.25 4.68
N ASP A 338 -26.01 -2.05 4.04
CA ASP A 338 -26.56 -3.29 4.60
C ASP A 338 -25.46 -4.31 4.88
N GLN A 339 -24.53 -4.49 3.92
CA GLN A 339 -23.36 -5.34 4.12
C GLN A 339 -22.50 -4.83 5.28
N GLY A 340 -22.23 -3.53 5.33
CA GLY A 340 -21.49 -2.92 6.43
C GLY A 340 -22.17 -3.08 7.79
N LEU A 341 -23.51 -3.04 7.83
CA LEU A 341 -24.26 -3.28 9.05
C LEU A 341 -24.08 -4.71 9.55
N GLU A 342 -24.18 -5.70 8.66
CA GLU A 342 -23.95 -7.11 9.00
C GLU A 342 -22.51 -7.35 9.48
N GLU A 343 -21.53 -6.74 8.80
CA GLU A 343 -20.11 -6.78 9.19
C GLU A 343 -19.90 -6.17 10.58
N ALA A 344 -20.49 -4.99 10.85
CA ALA A 344 -20.38 -4.30 12.13
C ALA A 344 -21.02 -5.10 13.28
N ILE A 345 -22.13 -5.80 13.03
CA ILE A 345 -22.77 -6.71 14.00
C ILE A 345 -21.88 -7.92 14.24
N THR A 346 -21.33 -8.52 13.19
CA THR A 346 -20.45 -9.70 13.27
C THR A 346 -19.16 -9.39 14.02
N LEU A 347 -18.54 -8.23 13.75
CA LEU A 347 -17.35 -7.74 14.46
C LEU A 347 -17.59 -7.59 15.97
N LYS A 348 -18.79 -7.16 16.39
CA LYS A 348 -19.16 -7.05 17.81
C LYS A 348 -19.37 -8.41 18.48
N LYS A 349 -19.79 -9.43 17.71
CA LYS A 349 -20.09 -10.78 18.21
C LYS A 349 -18.84 -11.65 18.38
N LYS A 350 -17.75 -11.38 17.64
CA LYS A 350 -16.48 -12.09 17.82
C LYS A 350 -15.80 -11.63 19.13
N PRO A 351 -15.62 -12.51 20.14
CA PRO A 351 -14.84 -12.16 21.31
C PRO A 351 -13.40 -11.85 20.87
N ARG A 352 -12.77 -10.82 21.44
CA ARG A 352 -11.34 -10.51 21.23
C ARG A 352 -10.38 -11.56 21.83
N PHE A 353 -10.85 -12.78 22.06
CA PHE A 353 -10.06 -13.93 22.49
C PHE A 353 -10.35 -15.11 21.56
N ALA A 354 -9.61 -15.18 20.46
CA ALA A 354 -9.40 -16.41 19.73
C ALA A 354 -7.90 -16.49 19.41
N THR A 355 -7.19 -17.10 20.35
CA THR A 355 -5.90 -17.74 20.10
C THR A 355 -6.01 -18.70 18.92
N ALA A 356 -4.89 -18.85 18.22
CA ALA A 356 -4.65 -19.71 17.07
C ALA A 356 -5.48 -21.02 17.03
N ALA A 357 -6.31 -21.17 16.01
CA ALA A 357 -6.67 -22.47 15.44
C ALA A 357 -7.01 -22.28 13.97
N GLY A 358 -6.34 -23.07 13.12
CA GLY A 358 -6.24 -22.85 11.69
C GLY A 358 -7.57 -22.92 10.94
N GLY A 359 -7.78 -21.91 10.09
CA GLY A 359 -8.72 -21.95 8.98
C GLY A 359 -8.06 -21.31 7.77
N LYS A 360 -7.47 -22.13 6.88
CA LYS A 360 -6.92 -21.68 5.59
C LYS A 360 -8.10 -21.28 4.69
N GLY A 361 -8.53 -20.02 4.78
CA GLY A 361 -9.58 -19.49 3.91
C GLY A 361 -9.88 -17.99 3.99
N GLN A 362 -9.28 -17.21 4.90
CA GLN A 362 -9.76 -15.84 5.19
C GLN A 362 -8.79 -14.70 4.84
N SER A 363 -7.88 -14.87 3.89
CA SER A 363 -6.81 -13.88 3.67
C SER A 363 -7.26 -12.56 3.00
N LEU A 364 -8.35 -12.54 2.21
CA LEU A 364 -8.79 -11.35 1.48
C LEU A 364 -9.76 -10.44 2.27
N LEU A 365 -10.68 -11.05 3.05
CA LEU A 365 -11.67 -10.33 3.87
C LEU A 365 -11.03 -9.62 5.08
N GLU A 366 -9.91 -10.12 5.59
CA GLU A 366 -9.27 -9.60 6.81
C GLU A 366 -8.66 -8.19 6.63
N GLU A 367 -8.36 -7.79 5.39
CA GLU A 367 -7.73 -6.49 5.09
C GLU A 367 -8.74 -5.33 5.06
N THR A 368 -9.99 -5.59 4.65
CA THR A 368 -11.07 -4.58 4.53
C THR A 368 -11.56 -4.08 5.90
N HIS A 369 -11.22 -4.79 6.98
CA HIS A 369 -11.70 -4.51 8.34
C HIS A 369 -10.69 -3.82 9.26
N LEU A 370 -9.50 -3.46 8.77
CA LEU A 370 -8.55 -2.75 9.62
C LEU A 370 -8.99 -1.29 9.79
N PRO A 371 -9.10 -0.79 11.04
CA PRO A 371 -9.35 0.62 11.26
C PRO A 371 -8.24 1.47 10.66
N ARG A 372 -8.60 2.68 10.21
CA ARG A 372 -7.62 3.71 9.85
C ARG A 372 -6.90 4.19 11.10
N ASP A 373 -5.76 4.83 10.91
CA ASP A 373 -5.05 5.52 11.99
C ASP A 373 -5.84 6.78 12.37
N TRP A 374 -6.85 6.58 13.22
CA TRP A 374 -7.74 7.65 13.65
C TRP A 374 -6.97 8.66 14.49
N ILE A 375 -7.36 9.92 14.34
CA ILE A 375 -6.89 11.03 15.15
C ILE A 375 -7.98 11.46 16.14
N VAL A 376 -7.58 12.25 17.11
CA VAL A 376 -8.47 13.08 17.91
C VAL A 376 -8.12 14.54 17.64
N ASP A 377 -9.03 15.24 16.97
CA ASP A 377 -9.13 16.69 17.10
C ASP A 377 -9.84 17.01 18.43
N ILE A 378 -9.08 17.54 19.39
CA ILE A 378 -9.58 17.89 20.74
C ILE A 378 -10.65 18.98 20.70
N GLU A 379 -10.68 19.77 19.64
CA GLU A 379 -11.63 20.85 19.54
C GLU A 379 -12.86 20.44 18.71
N CYS A 380 -12.84 19.25 18.11
CA CYS A 380 -13.95 18.72 17.33
C CYS A 380 -15.18 18.52 18.21
N ARG A 381 -16.28 19.21 17.87
CA ARG A 381 -17.48 19.30 18.73
C ARG A 381 -18.27 18.00 18.80
N HIS A 382 -18.12 17.09 17.83
CA HIS A 382 -18.73 15.77 17.91
C HIS A 382 -17.80 14.74 18.58
N HIS A 383 -16.59 15.13 18.97
CA HIS A 383 -15.68 14.25 19.67
C HIS A 383 -15.96 14.22 21.18
N HIS A 384 -16.74 13.21 21.55
CA HIS A 384 -17.09 12.93 22.93
C HIS A 384 -16.95 11.41 23.19
N LYS A 385 -16.80 11.01 24.46
CA LYS A 385 -16.89 9.58 24.82
C LYS A 385 -18.30 9.09 24.54
N CYS A 386 -18.47 7.83 24.16
CA CYS A 386 -19.79 7.26 23.89
C CYS A 386 -20.79 7.37 25.07
N HIS A 387 -20.30 7.50 26.31
CA HIS A 387 -21.11 7.68 27.52
C HIS A 387 -21.39 9.16 27.87
N CYS A 388 -20.88 10.09 27.08
CA CYS A 388 -20.96 11.52 27.34
C CYS A 388 -22.30 12.07 26.81
N ARG A 389 -23.01 12.88 27.59
CA ARG A 389 -24.33 13.43 27.19
C ARG A 389 -24.32 14.29 25.93
N TYR A 390 -23.17 14.83 25.56
CA TYR A 390 -22.98 15.64 24.35
C TYR A 390 -22.48 14.81 23.16
N PHE A 391 -22.34 13.50 23.33
CA PHE A 391 -21.95 12.61 22.26
C PHE A 391 -23.05 12.54 21.20
N VAL A 392 -22.69 12.96 20.00
CA VAL A 392 -23.55 12.91 18.82
C VAL A 392 -22.68 12.42 17.66
N TYR A 393 -23.21 11.48 16.87
CA TYR A 393 -22.56 11.11 15.62
C TYR A 393 -22.66 12.29 14.64
N PRO A 394 -21.57 12.63 13.92
CA PRO A 394 -21.60 13.78 13.03
C PRO A 394 -22.64 13.56 11.93
N THR A 395 -23.59 14.49 11.84
CA THR A 395 -24.44 14.66 10.66
C THR A 395 -23.68 15.45 9.60
N TYR A 396 -24.21 15.49 8.38
CA TYR A 396 -23.61 16.23 7.28
C TYR A 396 -23.37 17.72 7.60
N ASP A 397 -24.32 18.37 8.28
CA ASP A 397 -24.19 19.78 8.66
C ASP A 397 -23.19 19.98 9.80
N VAL A 398 -23.14 19.07 10.78
CA VAL A 398 -22.12 19.08 11.84
C VAL A 398 -20.73 18.90 11.23
N PHE A 399 -20.58 18.01 10.26
CA PHE A 399 -19.33 17.79 9.55
C PHE A 399 -18.89 19.04 8.78
N LYS A 400 -19.77 19.68 8.01
CA LYS A 400 -19.46 20.96 7.33
C LYS A 400 -19.07 22.06 8.32
N SER A 401 -19.74 22.15 9.46
CA SER A 401 -19.37 23.10 10.51
C SER A 401 -17.98 22.82 11.09
N ASN A 402 -17.61 21.54 11.23
CA ASN A 402 -16.27 21.15 11.63
C ASN A 402 -15.22 21.53 10.58
N LEU A 403 -15.48 21.28 9.30
CA LEU A 403 -14.60 21.68 8.19
C LEU A 403 -14.38 23.20 8.14
N ALA A 404 -15.46 23.99 8.26
CA ALA A 404 -15.38 25.45 8.29
C ALA A 404 -14.45 25.97 9.39
N ARG A 405 -14.41 25.27 10.53
CA ARG A 405 -13.54 25.62 11.65
C ARG A 405 -12.09 25.19 11.43
N ILE A 406 -11.86 24.05 10.79
CA ILE A 406 -10.52 23.60 10.39
C ILE A 406 -9.88 24.63 9.46
N ILE A 407 -10.61 25.08 8.42
CA ILE A 407 -10.07 26.05 7.46
C ILE A 407 -9.82 27.43 8.09
N CYS A 408 -10.66 27.89 9.02
CA CYS A 408 -10.42 29.14 9.75
C CYS A 408 -9.15 29.12 10.62
N ARG A 409 -8.56 27.95 10.88
CA ARG A 409 -7.36 27.77 11.70
C ARG A 409 -6.13 27.31 10.89
N SER A 410 -6.28 27.20 9.57
CA SER A 410 -5.21 26.95 8.59
C SER A 410 -4.09 28.00 8.74
N PRO A 411 -2.80 27.68 8.47
CA PRO A 411 -2.28 26.54 7.70
C PRO A 411 -1.74 25.35 8.49
N SER A 412 -1.50 25.47 9.80
CA SER A 412 -0.82 24.43 10.59
C SER A 412 -1.73 23.64 11.53
N TYR A 413 -3.05 23.78 11.40
CA TYR A 413 -4.01 23.17 12.33
C TYR A 413 -3.86 21.64 12.45
N TRP A 414 -3.49 20.96 11.37
CA TRP A 414 -3.26 19.51 11.34
C TRP A 414 -2.18 19.03 12.34
N GLN A 415 -1.27 19.91 12.76
CA GLN A 415 -0.23 19.58 13.75
C GLN A 415 -0.82 19.37 15.16
N THR A 416 -2.01 19.92 15.40
CA THR A 416 -2.75 19.73 16.66
C THR A 416 -3.39 18.35 16.78
N PHE A 417 -3.55 17.64 15.65
CA PHE A 417 -4.13 16.31 15.64
C PHE A 417 -3.22 15.31 16.34
N ARG A 418 -3.80 14.57 17.27
CA ARG A 418 -3.12 13.52 18.04
C ARG A 418 -3.64 12.14 17.67
N PRO A 419 -2.79 11.10 17.65
CA PRO A 419 -3.26 9.73 17.47
C PRO A 419 -4.35 9.37 18.50
N ALA A 420 -5.48 8.85 18.03
CA ALA A 420 -6.61 8.50 18.89
C ALA A 420 -6.20 7.50 19.99
N GLN A 421 -5.29 6.60 19.66
CA GLN A 421 -4.72 5.60 20.55
C GLN A 421 -4.00 6.18 21.78
N GLU A 422 -3.39 7.35 21.65
CA GLU A 422 -2.71 8.04 22.74
C GLU A 422 -3.76 8.76 23.59
N VAL A 423 -4.61 9.56 22.95
CA VAL A 423 -5.59 10.42 23.62
C VAL A 423 -6.62 9.61 24.41
N TYR A 424 -7.20 8.56 23.82
CA TYR A 424 -8.23 7.77 24.51
C TYR A 424 -7.69 6.94 25.69
N ARG A 425 -6.38 6.67 25.76
CA ARG A 425 -5.76 5.89 26.85
C ARG A 425 -5.35 6.73 28.06
N SER A 426 -4.84 7.94 27.85
CA SER A 426 -4.22 8.74 28.93
C SER A 426 -4.94 10.05 29.27
N GLU A 427 -5.53 10.74 28.29
CA GLU A 427 -5.79 12.19 28.40
C GLU A 427 -7.24 12.61 28.10
N PHE A 428 -8.03 11.76 27.45
CA PHE A 428 -9.38 12.16 27.03
C PHE A 428 -10.34 12.26 28.22
N ARG A 429 -10.52 13.47 28.76
CA ARG A 429 -11.61 13.80 29.69
C ARG A 429 -12.79 14.34 28.87
N CYS A 430 -13.76 13.48 28.54
CA CYS A 430 -14.99 13.98 27.91
C CYS A 430 -15.75 14.79 28.93
N CYS A 431 -15.83 16.10 28.69
CA CYS A 431 -16.54 17.08 29.51
C CYS A 431 -16.36 16.82 31.01
N SER A 432 -15.29 17.35 31.61
CA SER A 432 -15.22 17.50 33.07
C SER A 432 -16.59 17.92 33.57
N SER A 433 -17.18 17.16 34.49
CA SER A 433 -18.44 17.57 35.14
C SER A 433 -18.30 19.04 35.52
N PRO A 434 -19.28 19.91 35.23
CA PRO A 434 -19.18 21.28 35.67
C PRO A 434 -18.86 21.24 37.16
N HIS A 435 -17.77 21.90 37.54
CA HIS A 435 -17.51 22.19 38.94
C HIS A 435 -18.76 22.92 39.42
N PHE A 436 -19.57 22.26 40.23
CA PHE A 436 -20.52 22.95 41.09
C PHE A 436 -19.66 23.78 42.04
N HIS A 437 -19.53 25.06 41.75
CA HIS A 437 -19.14 26.09 42.71
C HIS A 437 -20.40 26.82 43.15
#